data_AF-A0A7K9HAU5-F1
#
_entry.id   AF-A0A7K9HAU5-F1
#
_cell.length_a   1.000
_cell.length_b   1.000
_cell.length_c   1.000
_cell.angle_alpha   90.00
_cell.angle_beta   90.00
_cell.angle_gamma   90.00
#
_symmetry.space_group_name_H-M   'P 1'
#
loop_
_entity.id
_entity.type
_entity.pdbx_description
1 polymer ?
#
loop_
_entity_poly.entity_id
_entity_poly.type
_entity_poly.pdbx_seq_one_letter_code
_entity_poly.pdbx_strand_id
1 'polypeptide(L)'
;MPKKGGRRAEMGREMQAQCKRAKVEAACPPSVLSFENPDSLFGSLISPIKQEVFFKEYWEQKPLLVQRNDPLLAAYYQSLFQLSDLKELCSESLYYGRDINICRCVNGKKKVLNKEGKLNYMQLKKIFDQKKATIQFHQPQRFKEELWKIQEKLECYFGSLVGSNVYITPEGSQGLPPHYDDVEVFILQLEGEKHWRLYKPTVPLAREYSVESEDRIGNPTHEFILKPGDLLYFPRGTIHQADTPLGIACSTHVTISTYQNNSWGDFLLDAIPGLVFDAAKEDVALRTSIPRQLLM
;
A
#
# COMPACT_ATOMS: atom_id res chain seq x y z
N MET A 1 -68.35 65.30 7.76
CA MET A 1 -69.41 64.41 8.32
C MET A 1 -69.81 63.42 7.23
N PRO A 2 -70.28 62.19 7.53
CA PRO A 2 -69.70 61.18 8.41
C PRO A 2 -69.69 59.77 7.75
N LYS A 3 -69.18 58.79 8.49
CA LYS A 3 -69.64 57.38 8.63
C LYS A 3 -68.68 56.26 8.21
N LYS A 4 -68.40 55.49 9.26
CA LYS A 4 -67.90 54.13 9.42
C LYS A 4 -68.27 53.15 8.29
N GLY A 5 -67.32 52.26 8.00
CA GLY A 5 -67.57 50.92 7.44
C GLY A 5 -66.31 50.07 7.62
N GLY A 6 -66.38 49.03 8.45
CA GLY A 6 -65.24 48.14 8.70
C GLY A 6 -65.13 47.00 7.70
N ARG A 7 -63.96 46.35 7.61
CA ARG A 7 -63.78 44.89 7.64
C ARG A 7 -62.32 44.48 7.39
N ARG A 8 -61.99 43.38 8.08
CA ARG A 8 -61.06 42.29 7.74
C ARG A 8 -59.56 42.45 7.99
N ALA A 9 -59.08 41.34 8.55
CA ALA A 9 -57.74 41.04 8.99
C ALA A 9 -56.84 40.66 7.81
N GLU A 10 -55.57 41.05 7.91
CA GLU A 10 -54.46 40.42 7.22
C GLU A 10 -53.35 40.12 8.23
N MET A 11 -52.89 38.87 8.21
CA MET A 11 -51.81 38.31 9.01
C MET A 11 -50.49 39.04 8.75
N GLY A 12 -49.95 39.71 9.77
CA GLY A 12 -48.58 40.20 9.79
C GLY A 12 -47.61 39.07 10.12
N ARG A 13 -46.70 38.78 9.20
CA ARG A 13 -45.57 37.85 9.36
C ARG A 13 -44.63 38.31 10.47
N GLU A 14 -44.34 37.43 11.42
CA GLU A 14 -43.25 37.62 12.39
C GLU A 14 -41.89 37.51 11.68
N MET A 15 -41.08 38.57 11.80
CA MET A 15 -39.67 38.57 11.45
C MET A 15 -38.88 37.80 12.51
N GLN A 16 -38.41 36.59 12.17
CA GLN A 16 -37.33 35.94 12.91
C GLN A 16 -35.99 36.52 12.43
N ALA A 17 -35.31 37.24 13.33
CA ALA A 17 -33.93 37.67 13.16
C ALA A 17 -33.00 36.43 13.20
N GLN A 18 -32.44 36.04 12.05
CA GLN A 18 -31.38 35.05 11.98
C GLN A 18 -30.05 35.68 12.40
N CYS A 19 -29.51 35.20 13.52
CA CYS A 19 -28.14 35.42 13.94
C CYS A 19 -27.20 34.70 12.94
N LYS A 20 -26.49 35.47 12.11
CA LYS A 20 -25.44 34.94 11.21
C LYS A 20 -24.24 34.52 12.06
N ARG A 21 -24.13 33.22 12.37
CA ARG A 21 -22.85 32.61 12.75
C ARG A 21 -21.98 32.53 11.49
N ALA A 22 -20.90 33.31 11.47
CA ALA A 22 -19.83 33.12 10.51
C ALA A 22 -19.28 31.70 10.64
N LYS A 23 -19.41 30.88 9.59
CA LYS A 23 -18.62 29.67 9.44
C LYS A 23 -17.17 30.14 9.28
N VAL A 24 -16.38 29.96 10.33
CA VAL A 24 -14.93 29.90 10.19
C VAL A 24 -14.68 28.58 9.47
N GLU A 25 -14.42 28.65 8.16
CA GLU A 25 -13.78 27.55 7.45
C GLU A 25 -12.45 27.31 8.16
N ALA A 26 -12.37 26.19 8.89
CA ALA A 26 -11.10 25.71 9.38
C ALA A 26 -10.25 25.42 8.14
N ALA A 27 -9.24 26.24 7.89
CA ALA A 27 -8.26 25.99 6.86
C ALA A 27 -7.71 24.58 7.05
N CYS A 28 -7.85 23.72 6.03
CA CYS A 28 -7.13 22.46 5.99
C CYS A 28 -5.64 22.78 6.18
N PRO A 29 -4.92 22.04 7.04
CA PRO A 29 -3.46 22.12 7.03
C PRO A 29 -2.97 21.88 5.59
N PRO A 30 -1.90 22.57 5.14
CA PRO A 30 -1.34 22.36 3.80
C PRO A 30 -1.11 20.85 3.61
N SER A 31 -1.67 20.27 2.54
CA SER A 31 -1.61 18.83 2.35
C SER A 31 -0.16 18.42 2.12
N VAL A 32 0.32 17.48 2.93
CA VAL A 32 1.73 17.06 2.88
C VAL A 32 2.04 16.35 1.56
N LEU A 33 1.06 15.62 1.02
CA LEU A 33 1.07 15.12 -0.35
C LEU A 33 0.21 16.02 -1.25
N SER A 34 0.60 16.17 -2.52
CA SER A 34 -0.18 16.92 -3.50
C SER A 34 -1.12 15.99 -4.25
N PHE A 35 -2.44 16.23 -4.17
CA PHE A 35 -3.46 15.41 -4.81
C PHE A 35 -4.06 16.04 -6.09
N GLU A 36 -3.42 17.08 -6.63
CA GLU A 36 -3.94 17.82 -7.80
C GLU A 36 -4.09 16.92 -9.04
N ASN A 37 -3.11 16.05 -9.27
CA ASN A 37 -3.06 15.08 -10.36
C ASN A 37 -2.10 13.92 -10.03
N PRO A 38 -2.14 12.80 -10.79
CA PRO A 38 -1.27 11.64 -10.55
C PRO A 38 0.23 11.98 -10.45
N ASP A 39 0.76 12.83 -11.35
CA ASP A 39 2.17 13.24 -11.35
C ASP A 39 2.56 14.01 -10.08
N SER A 40 1.72 14.95 -9.65
CA SER A 40 1.95 15.74 -8.44
C SER A 40 1.93 14.88 -7.18
N LEU A 41 1.07 13.85 -7.14
CA LEU A 41 1.04 12.91 -6.02
C LEU A 41 2.33 12.11 -5.97
N PHE A 42 2.71 11.47 -7.07
CA PHE A 42 3.92 10.66 -7.08
C PHE A 42 5.15 11.51 -6.77
N GLY A 43 5.27 12.70 -7.38
CA GLY A 43 6.36 13.63 -7.11
C GLY A 43 6.46 14.07 -5.64
N SER A 44 5.32 14.36 -4.99
CA SER A 44 5.32 14.69 -3.56
C SER A 44 5.63 13.48 -2.67
N LEU A 45 5.20 12.27 -3.05
CA LEU A 45 5.44 11.03 -2.32
C LEU A 45 6.93 10.69 -2.22
N ILE A 46 7.69 10.83 -3.31
CA ILE A 46 9.13 10.52 -3.36
C ILE A 46 10.04 11.73 -3.10
N SER A 47 9.47 12.89 -2.81
CA SER A 47 10.22 14.12 -2.50
C SER A 47 11.32 13.86 -1.44
N PRO A 48 12.54 14.41 -1.60
CA PRO A 48 12.95 15.41 -2.60
C PRO A 48 13.44 14.83 -3.94
N ILE A 49 13.30 13.53 -4.16
CA ILE A 49 13.76 12.89 -5.40
C ILE A 49 12.86 13.31 -6.56
N LYS A 50 13.46 13.82 -7.63
CA LYS A 50 12.73 14.16 -8.85
C LYS A 50 12.28 12.89 -9.57
N GLN A 51 11.10 12.92 -10.18
CA GLN A 51 10.51 11.76 -10.86
C GLN A 51 11.41 11.24 -11.98
N GLU A 52 12.03 12.14 -12.75
CA GLU A 52 12.94 11.75 -13.84
C GLU A 52 14.17 11.03 -13.32
N VAL A 53 14.69 11.46 -12.16
CA VAL A 53 15.84 10.80 -11.49
C VAL A 53 15.41 9.43 -10.96
N PHE A 54 14.22 9.34 -10.36
CA PHE A 54 13.69 8.08 -9.86
C PHE A 54 13.61 7.02 -10.96
N PHE A 55 12.95 7.32 -12.09
CA PHE A 55 12.81 6.36 -13.17
C PHE A 55 14.12 6.04 -13.90
N LYS A 56 15.02 7.02 -14.00
CA LYS A 56 16.31 6.82 -14.66
C LYS A 56 17.28 6.00 -13.82
N GLU A 57 17.31 6.19 -12.50
CA GLU A 57 18.40 5.66 -11.65
C GLU A 57 17.96 4.59 -10.65
N TYR A 58 16.69 4.53 -10.27
CA TYR A 58 16.20 3.68 -9.19
C TYR A 58 15.21 2.63 -9.66
N TRP A 59 14.20 3.05 -10.44
CA TRP A 59 13.15 2.17 -10.93
C TRP A 59 13.73 0.92 -11.62
N GLU A 60 13.33 -0.26 -11.16
CA GLU A 60 13.78 -1.57 -11.64
C GLU A 60 15.30 -1.81 -11.59
N GLN A 61 16.06 -0.97 -10.86
CA GLN A 61 17.52 -1.00 -10.84
C GLN A 61 18.09 -1.18 -9.43
N LYS A 62 17.68 -0.35 -8.47
CA LYS A 62 18.26 -0.37 -7.11
C LYS A 62 17.31 0.23 -6.07
N PRO A 63 17.51 -0.13 -4.78
CA PRO A 63 16.76 0.49 -3.69
C PRO A 63 16.94 2.01 -3.59
N LEU A 64 15.89 2.70 -3.18
CA LEU A 64 15.88 4.12 -2.81
C LEU A 64 15.43 4.25 -1.35
N LEU A 65 16.29 4.82 -0.50
CA LEU A 65 15.95 5.18 0.87
C LEU A 65 15.80 6.70 0.97
N VAL A 66 14.64 7.17 1.43
CA VAL A 66 14.36 8.58 1.71
C VAL A 66 14.06 8.73 3.20
N GLN A 67 15.12 9.02 3.98
CA GLN A 67 15.00 9.34 5.40
C GLN A 67 14.65 10.81 5.58
N ARG A 68 13.61 11.08 6.37
CA ARG A 68 13.05 12.41 6.57
C ARG A 68 13.01 12.74 8.05
N ASN A 69 12.95 14.03 8.34
CA ASN A 69 12.74 14.54 9.70
C ASN A 69 11.70 15.67 9.67
N ASP A 70 10.55 15.37 9.08
CA ASP A 70 9.42 16.29 8.95
C ASP A 70 8.28 15.80 9.88
N PRO A 71 8.00 16.51 10.99
CA PRO A 71 6.95 16.14 11.92
C PRO A 71 5.53 16.14 11.31
N LEU A 72 5.25 17.00 10.35
CA LEU A 72 3.93 17.07 9.70
C LEU A 72 3.73 15.85 8.80
N LEU A 73 4.76 15.47 8.04
CA LEU A 73 4.74 14.26 7.22
C LEU A 73 4.68 12.99 8.07
N ALA A 74 5.43 12.95 9.17
CA ALA A 74 5.37 11.82 10.11
C ALA A 74 3.95 11.62 10.66
N ALA A 75 3.30 12.71 11.08
CA ALA A 75 1.92 12.68 11.55
C ALA A 75 0.93 12.29 10.43
N TYR A 76 1.15 12.77 9.21
CA TYR A 76 0.34 12.39 8.05
C TYR A 76 0.47 10.90 7.74
N TYR A 77 1.68 10.34 7.67
CA TYR A 77 1.89 8.91 7.45
C TYR A 77 1.23 8.09 8.57
N GLN A 78 1.43 8.46 9.83
CA GLN A 78 0.78 7.79 10.95
C GLN A 78 -0.76 7.74 10.79
N SER A 79 -1.38 8.81 10.27
CA SER A 79 -2.84 8.86 10.06
C SER A 79 -3.37 7.86 9.01
N LEU A 80 -2.50 7.37 8.11
CA LEU A 80 -2.90 6.46 7.03
C LEU A 80 -3.39 5.12 7.56
N PHE A 81 -2.75 4.60 8.61
CA PHE A 81 -3.16 3.39 9.31
C PHE A 81 -2.42 3.28 10.65
N GLN A 82 -3.16 2.96 11.72
CA GLN A 82 -2.60 2.77 13.06
C GLN A 82 -2.97 1.40 13.65
N LEU A 83 -2.16 0.90 14.59
CA LEU A 83 -2.50 -0.28 15.38
C LEU A 83 -3.87 -0.13 16.09
N SER A 84 -4.21 1.08 16.55
CA SER A 84 -5.51 1.35 17.18
C SER A 84 -6.71 1.14 16.26
N ASP A 85 -6.53 1.31 14.94
CA ASP A 85 -7.61 1.16 13.95
C ASP A 85 -8.14 -0.28 13.91
N LEU A 86 -7.31 -1.26 14.27
CA LEU A 86 -7.70 -2.68 14.25
C LEU A 86 -8.90 -2.98 15.14
N LYS A 87 -9.13 -2.21 16.21
CA LYS A 87 -10.27 -2.44 17.10
C LYS A 87 -11.59 -2.16 16.37
N GLU A 88 -11.66 -1.04 15.67
CA GLU A 88 -12.83 -0.65 14.89
C GLU A 88 -12.96 -1.52 13.64
N LEU A 89 -11.86 -1.75 12.91
CA LEU A 89 -11.86 -2.60 11.72
C LEU A 89 -12.28 -4.05 12.02
N CYS A 90 -11.94 -4.61 13.19
CA CYS A 90 -12.43 -5.93 13.58
C CYS A 90 -13.93 -5.98 13.93
N SER A 91 -14.60 -4.83 14.06
CA SER A 91 -16.06 -4.80 14.15
C SER A 91 -16.73 -5.02 12.80
N GLU A 92 -16.00 -4.79 11.70
CA GLU A 92 -16.38 -5.23 10.36
C GLU A 92 -16.24 -6.75 10.22
N SER A 93 -16.91 -7.34 9.22
CA SER A 93 -16.81 -8.78 8.93
C SER A 93 -15.50 -9.13 8.21
N LEU A 94 -14.38 -9.05 8.92
CA LEU A 94 -13.05 -9.46 8.46
C LEU A 94 -12.76 -10.93 8.78
N TYR A 95 -11.94 -11.58 7.92
CA TYR A 95 -11.60 -13.00 8.03
C TYR A 95 -10.09 -13.23 7.98
N TYR A 96 -9.63 -14.26 8.68
CA TYR A 96 -8.26 -14.76 8.54
C TYR A 96 -7.99 -15.25 7.12
N GLY A 97 -6.76 -15.08 6.64
CA GLY A 97 -6.35 -15.46 5.28
C GLY A 97 -6.78 -14.46 4.22
N ARG A 98 -8.07 -14.10 4.21
CA ARG A 98 -8.63 -13.13 3.25
C ARG A 98 -8.19 -11.70 3.57
N ASP A 99 -8.47 -11.23 4.79
CA ASP A 99 -8.26 -9.83 5.18
C ASP A 99 -7.04 -9.65 6.09
N ILE A 100 -6.77 -10.62 6.98
CA ILE A 100 -5.60 -10.57 7.86
C ILE A 100 -4.88 -11.91 7.89
N ASN A 101 -3.56 -11.85 7.77
CA ASN A 101 -2.65 -12.92 8.14
C ASN A 101 -1.93 -12.57 9.45
N ILE A 102 -1.69 -13.58 10.27
CA ILE A 102 -0.81 -13.49 11.44
C ILE A 102 0.37 -14.42 11.20
N CYS A 103 1.59 -13.90 11.33
CA CYS A 103 2.79 -14.68 11.13
C CYS A 103 3.91 -14.31 12.11
N ARG A 104 4.87 -15.21 12.25
CA ARG A 104 6.11 -14.98 13.00
C ARG A 104 7.26 -15.70 12.31
N CYS A 105 8.42 -15.06 12.24
CA CYS A 105 9.64 -15.72 11.80
C CYS A 105 10.21 -16.52 12.97
N VAL A 106 10.41 -17.82 12.77
CA VAL A 106 11.01 -18.72 13.75
C VAL A 106 12.06 -19.56 13.01
N ASN A 107 13.33 -19.44 13.42
CA ASN A 107 14.47 -20.15 12.82
C ASN A 107 14.51 -20.03 11.28
N GLY A 108 14.40 -18.80 10.77
CA GLY A 108 14.43 -18.51 9.33
C GLY A 108 13.22 -19.00 8.54
N LYS A 109 12.12 -19.40 9.21
CA LYS A 109 10.89 -19.87 8.55
C LYS A 109 9.67 -19.06 8.99
N LYS A 110 8.77 -18.79 8.03
CA LYS A 110 7.47 -18.17 8.29
C LYS A 110 6.54 -19.18 8.97
N LYS A 111 6.17 -18.92 10.23
CA LYS A 111 5.12 -19.66 10.94
C LYS A 111 3.82 -18.87 10.87
N VAL A 112 2.82 -19.41 10.17
CA VAL A 112 1.47 -18.85 10.11
C VAL A 112 0.69 -19.22 11.37
N LEU A 113 -0.02 -18.25 11.94
CA LEU A 113 -0.79 -18.36 13.19
C LEU A 113 -2.27 -18.03 12.99
N ASN A 114 -2.73 -18.05 11.73
CA ASN A 114 -4.13 -17.85 11.37
C ASN A 114 -5.03 -18.87 12.06
N LYS A 115 -6.25 -18.45 12.36
CA LYS A 115 -7.36 -19.35 12.71
C LYS A 115 -8.33 -19.42 11.54
N GLU A 116 -9.34 -20.26 11.66
CA GLU A 116 -10.44 -20.29 10.70
C GLU A 116 -11.51 -19.24 11.04
N GLY A 117 -12.15 -18.69 10.01
CA GLY A 117 -13.33 -17.85 10.14
C GLY A 117 -13.05 -16.37 10.46
N LYS A 118 -14.03 -15.73 11.11
CA LYS A 118 -14.04 -14.30 11.41
C LYS A 118 -12.99 -13.89 12.43
N LEU A 119 -12.49 -12.69 12.30
CA LEU A 119 -11.57 -12.08 13.25
C LEU A 119 -12.28 -11.65 14.53
N ASN A 120 -11.55 -11.76 15.64
CA ASN A 120 -11.95 -11.20 16.93
C ASN A 120 -10.78 -10.39 17.47
N TYR A 121 -11.03 -9.10 17.74
CA TYR A 121 -9.99 -8.17 18.16
C TYR A 121 -9.23 -8.63 19.41
N MET A 122 -9.92 -9.17 20.42
CA MET A 122 -9.27 -9.64 21.64
C MET A 122 -8.32 -10.82 21.39
N GLN A 123 -8.68 -11.70 20.46
CA GLN A 123 -7.80 -12.80 20.05
C GLN A 123 -6.60 -12.29 19.26
N LEU A 124 -6.81 -11.35 18.34
CA LEU A 124 -5.75 -10.72 17.56
C LEU A 124 -4.74 -10.02 18.48
N LYS A 125 -5.22 -9.18 19.40
CA LYS A 125 -4.41 -8.51 20.42
C LYS A 125 -3.65 -9.50 21.30
N LYS A 126 -4.30 -10.57 21.77
CA LYS A 126 -3.65 -11.61 22.56
C LYS A 126 -2.50 -12.28 21.81
N ILE A 127 -2.69 -12.59 20.52
CA ILE A 127 -1.65 -13.22 19.70
C ILE A 127 -0.50 -12.23 19.45
N PHE A 128 -0.81 -10.97 19.15
CA PHE A 128 0.18 -9.91 18.97
C PHE A 128 1.05 -9.74 20.22
N ASP A 129 0.43 -9.52 21.39
CA ASP A 129 1.12 -9.24 22.65
C ASP A 129 1.90 -10.47 23.17
N GLN A 130 1.25 -11.63 23.23
CA GLN A 130 1.81 -12.81 23.93
C GLN A 130 2.68 -13.67 23.02
N LYS A 131 2.32 -13.81 21.74
CA LYS A 131 3.09 -14.63 20.79
C LYS A 131 4.10 -13.82 19.99
N LYS A 132 4.16 -12.50 20.19
CA LYS A 132 5.06 -11.59 19.45
C LYS A 132 4.96 -11.81 17.94
N ALA A 133 3.71 -11.83 17.46
CA ALA A 133 3.40 -12.14 16.07
C ALA A 133 3.08 -10.87 15.29
N THR A 134 3.53 -10.84 14.04
CA THR A 134 3.20 -9.78 13.08
C THR A 134 1.80 -9.96 12.53
N ILE A 135 1.06 -8.87 12.46
CA ILE A 135 -0.22 -8.76 11.77
C ILE A 135 0.07 -8.21 10.37
N GLN A 136 -0.43 -8.90 9.35
CA GLN A 136 -0.43 -8.47 7.95
C GLN A 136 -1.88 -8.23 7.56
N PHE A 137 -2.27 -6.98 7.33
CA PHE A 137 -3.62 -6.58 6.91
C PHE A 137 -3.63 -6.33 5.40
N HIS A 138 -4.50 -7.02 4.68
CA HIS A 138 -4.58 -6.94 3.22
C HIS A 138 -5.58 -5.88 2.75
N GLN A 139 -5.15 -5.10 1.78
CA GLN A 139 -5.98 -4.14 1.06
C GLN A 139 -6.72 -3.16 2.00
N PRO A 140 -5.98 -2.41 2.86
CA PRO A 140 -6.54 -1.43 3.80
C PRO A 140 -7.27 -0.26 3.13
N GLN A 141 -7.01 0.04 1.86
CA GLN A 141 -7.73 1.06 1.10
C GLN A 141 -9.23 0.81 0.98
N ARG A 142 -9.68 -0.43 1.19
CA ARG A 142 -11.11 -0.75 1.29
C ARG A 142 -11.82 -0.07 2.48
N PHE A 143 -11.05 0.34 3.48
CA PHE A 143 -11.55 0.89 4.74
C PHE A 143 -10.94 2.25 5.10
N LYS A 144 -9.79 2.59 4.52
CA LYS A 144 -9.06 3.83 4.78
C LYS A 144 -9.11 4.73 3.54
N GLU A 145 -9.95 5.75 3.59
CA GLU A 145 -10.20 6.68 2.47
C GLU A 145 -8.93 7.33 1.94
N GLU A 146 -8.00 7.71 2.81
CA GLU A 146 -6.75 8.36 2.39
C GLU A 146 -5.82 7.41 1.62
N LEU A 147 -5.74 6.14 2.04
CA LEU A 147 -5.02 5.11 1.29
C LEU A 147 -5.68 4.82 -0.06
N TRP A 148 -7.01 4.87 -0.13
CA TRP A 148 -7.73 4.77 -1.41
C TRP A 148 -7.38 5.91 -2.35
N LYS A 149 -7.41 7.16 -1.89
CA LYS A 149 -7.02 8.33 -2.72
C LYS A 149 -5.59 8.23 -3.22
N ILE A 150 -4.65 7.81 -2.36
CA ILE A 150 -3.25 7.60 -2.75
C ILE A 150 -3.17 6.52 -3.82
N GLN A 151 -3.75 5.34 -3.56
CA GLN A 151 -3.65 4.20 -4.48
C GLN A 151 -4.31 4.47 -5.82
N GLU A 152 -5.50 5.09 -5.86
CA GLU A 152 -6.19 5.42 -7.13
C GLU A 152 -5.34 6.35 -8.01
N LYS A 153 -4.75 7.40 -7.42
CA LYS A 153 -3.86 8.31 -8.15
C LYS A 153 -2.58 7.60 -8.63
N LEU A 154 -2.02 6.70 -7.82
CA LEU A 154 -0.88 5.90 -8.24
C LEU A 154 -1.24 4.88 -9.33
N GLU A 155 -2.45 4.30 -9.32
CA GLU A 155 -2.94 3.44 -10.42
C GLU A 155 -3.00 4.22 -11.74
N CYS A 156 -3.53 5.45 -11.71
CA CYS A 156 -3.52 6.33 -12.86
C CYS A 156 -2.10 6.68 -13.32
N TYR A 157 -1.18 6.93 -12.38
CA TYR A 157 0.20 7.30 -12.69
C TYR A 157 0.98 6.15 -13.34
N PHE A 158 0.88 4.95 -12.76
CA PHE A 158 1.65 3.79 -13.20
C PHE A 158 1.02 3.03 -14.37
N GLY A 159 -0.28 3.20 -14.62
CA GLY A 159 -1.00 2.40 -15.60
C GLY A 159 -1.05 0.91 -15.23
N SER A 160 -0.99 0.60 -13.94
CA SER A 160 -0.97 -0.76 -13.38
C SER A 160 -1.79 -0.78 -12.09
N LEU A 161 -2.31 -1.94 -11.71
CA LEU A 161 -3.01 -2.08 -10.42
C LEU A 161 -2.06 -1.73 -9.27
N VAL A 162 -2.61 -1.06 -8.25
CA VAL A 162 -1.86 -0.69 -7.04
C VAL A 162 -2.59 -1.26 -5.84
N GLY A 163 -1.98 -2.28 -5.24
CA GLY A 163 -2.43 -2.87 -3.98
C GLY A 163 -1.66 -2.30 -2.80
N SER A 164 -2.10 -2.65 -1.58
CA SER A 164 -1.26 -2.44 -0.40
C SER A 164 -1.50 -3.47 0.70
N ASN A 165 -0.47 -3.66 1.53
CA ASN A 165 -0.52 -4.45 2.75
C ASN A 165 0.05 -3.64 3.92
N VAL A 166 -0.63 -3.65 5.05
CA VAL A 166 -0.10 -3.08 6.31
C VAL A 166 0.52 -4.18 7.14
N TYR A 167 1.71 -3.90 7.68
CA TYR A 167 2.42 -4.82 8.58
C TYR A 167 2.64 -4.16 9.94
N ILE A 168 2.14 -4.80 10.98
CA ILE A 168 2.30 -4.36 12.37
C ILE A 168 3.10 -5.42 13.12
N THR A 169 4.28 -5.06 13.59
CA THR A 169 5.23 -5.99 14.23
C THR A 169 5.55 -5.52 15.65
N PRO A 170 5.31 -6.34 16.69
CA PRO A 170 5.55 -5.95 18.07
C PRO A 170 7.05 -5.86 18.38
N GLU A 171 7.38 -5.17 19.47
CA GLU A 171 8.75 -5.04 20.00
C GLU A 171 9.55 -6.36 20.02
N GLY A 172 10.81 -6.29 19.59
CA GLY A 172 11.79 -7.37 19.69
C GLY A 172 11.41 -8.60 18.87
N SER A 173 10.77 -8.40 17.72
CA SER A 173 10.25 -9.52 16.91
C SER A 173 10.36 -9.29 15.41
N GLN A 174 10.35 -10.40 14.68
CA GLN A 174 10.41 -10.46 13.22
C GLN A 174 9.22 -11.30 12.71
N GLY A 175 8.50 -10.75 11.74
CA GLY A 175 7.31 -11.40 11.18
C GLY A 175 7.61 -12.41 10.08
N LEU A 176 8.50 -12.02 9.16
CA LEU A 176 8.80 -12.76 7.94
C LEU A 176 10.30 -13.07 7.86
N PRO A 177 10.69 -14.26 7.37
CA PRO A 177 12.08 -14.56 7.03
C PRO A 177 12.55 -13.72 5.83
N PRO A 178 13.84 -13.73 5.47
CA PRO A 178 14.30 -13.14 4.21
C PRO A 178 13.53 -13.68 3.02
N HIS A 179 13.09 -12.78 2.14
CA HIS A 179 12.35 -13.12 0.92
C HIS A 179 12.48 -12.00 -0.11
N TYR A 180 12.06 -12.28 -1.34
CA TYR A 180 11.75 -11.26 -2.33
C TYR A 180 10.32 -11.44 -2.84
N ASP A 181 9.73 -10.33 -3.27
CA ASP A 181 8.39 -10.28 -3.87
C ASP A 181 8.45 -10.15 -5.40
N ASP A 182 7.31 -10.31 -6.04
CA ASP A 182 7.06 -10.25 -7.49
C ASP A 182 6.51 -8.89 -7.97
N VAL A 183 6.63 -7.86 -7.13
CA VAL A 183 6.05 -6.53 -7.34
C VAL A 183 7.04 -5.43 -7.01
N GLU A 184 6.86 -4.28 -7.65
CA GLU A 184 7.55 -3.05 -7.28
C GLU A 184 6.91 -2.49 -6.02
N VAL A 185 7.70 -2.10 -5.01
CA VAL A 185 7.16 -1.69 -3.71
C VAL A 185 7.63 -0.32 -3.24
N PHE A 186 6.70 0.39 -2.61
CA PHE A 186 6.92 1.63 -1.85
C PHE A 186 6.44 1.41 -0.43
N ILE A 187 7.37 1.46 0.51
CA ILE A 187 7.15 1.24 1.94
C ILE A 187 7.14 2.59 2.63
N LEU A 188 6.04 2.89 3.32
CA LEU A 188 5.86 4.09 4.13
C LEU A 188 5.84 3.67 5.59
N GLN A 189 6.79 4.14 6.39
CA GLN A 189 6.84 3.86 7.82
C GLN A 189 5.85 4.78 8.54
N LEU A 190 4.89 4.20 9.27
CA LEU A 190 3.74 4.91 9.84
C LEU A 190 3.88 5.10 11.36
N GLU A 191 4.27 4.05 12.09
CA GLU A 191 4.42 4.08 13.55
C GLU A 191 5.70 3.38 13.98
N GLY A 192 6.34 3.89 15.04
CA GLY A 192 7.54 3.31 15.62
C GLY A 192 8.71 3.22 14.63
N GLU A 193 9.66 2.36 14.95
CA GLU A 193 10.88 2.16 14.15
C GLU A 193 11.01 0.71 13.69
N LYS A 194 11.62 0.49 12.52
CA LYS A 194 11.91 -0.87 12.02
C LYS A 194 13.32 -0.97 11.48
N HIS A 195 14.02 -2.01 11.86
CA HIS A 195 15.32 -2.37 11.31
C HIS A 195 15.13 -3.16 10.02
N TRP A 196 15.71 -2.67 8.94
CA TRP A 196 15.63 -3.25 7.60
C TRP A 196 17.01 -3.64 7.11
N ARG A 197 17.06 -4.81 6.48
CA ARG A 197 18.23 -5.31 5.75
C ARG A 197 17.81 -5.69 4.34
N LEU A 198 18.47 -5.13 3.34
CA LEU A 198 18.27 -5.44 1.92
C LEU A 198 19.49 -6.15 1.37
N TYR A 199 19.30 -7.06 0.41
CA TYR A 199 20.36 -7.88 -0.16
C TYR A 199 20.26 -7.86 -1.69
N LYS A 200 21.29 -8.39 -2.35
CA LYS A 200 21.26 -8.54 -3.81
C LYS A 200 20.17 -9.56 -4.20
N PRO A 201 19.48 -9.35 -5.31
CA PRO A 201 18.54 -10.34 -5.84
C PRO A 201 19.27 -11.63 -6.24
N THR A 202 18.76 -12.79 -5.83
CA THR A 202 19.12 -14.10 -6.40
C THR A 202 18.47 -14.26 -7.79
N VAL A 203 17.29 -13.67 -7.97
CA VAL A 203 16.57 -13.56 -9.24
C VAL A 203 16.25 -12.09 -9.51
N PRO A 204 17.04 -11.37 -10.33
CA PRO A 204 16.77 -9.98 -10.67
C PRO A 204 15.42 -9.83 -11.37
N LEU A 205 14.62 -8.84 -10.96
CA LEU A 205 13.28 -8.56 -11.51
C LEU A 205 12.35 -9.80 -11.51
N ALA A 206 12.43 -10.58 -10.42
CA ALA A 206 11.65 -11.80 -10.24
C ALA A 206 10.16 -11.59 -10.47
N ARG A 207 9.53 -12.53 -11.17
CA ARG A 207 8.09 -12.55 -11.46
C ARG A 207 7.29 -13.39 -10.46
N GLU A 208 7.97 -13.99 -9.48
CA GLU A 208 7.40 -14.88 -8.49
C GLU A 208 7.94 -14.51 -7.11
N TYR A 209 7.18 -14.80 -6.06
CA TYR A 209 7.60 -14.67 -4.67
C TYR A 209 8.50 -15.85 -4.26
N SER A 210 9.53 -15.60 -3.45
CA SER A 210 10.32 -16.68 -2.83
C SER A 210 10.89 -16.31 -1.47
N VAL A 211 10.92 -17.30 -0.57
CA VAL A 211 11.65 -17.22 0.71
C VAL A 211 13.08 -17.68 0.49
N GLU A 212 14.04 -16.92 1.03
CA GLU A 212 15.46 -17.17 0.88
C GLU A 212 16.12 -17.56 2.20
N SER A 213 17.12 -18.43 2.11
CA SER A 213 17.89 -18.88 3.27
C SER A 213 19.00 -17.87 3.59
N GLU A 214 19.14 -17.48 4.86
CA GLU A 214 20.20 -16.55 5.29
C GLU A 214 21.61 -17.01 4.89
N ASP A 215 21.85 -18.32 4.82
CA ASP A 215 23.12 -18.89 4.40
C ASP A 215 23.47 -18.62 2.92
N ARG A 216 22.49 -18.20 2.10
CA ARG A 216 22.62 -18.03 0.64
C ARG A 216 22.55 -16.59 0.15
N ILE A 217 22.08 -15.66 0.98
CA ILE A 217 21.84 -14.26 0.57
C ILE A 217 23.04 -13.33 0.77
N GLY A 218 24.07 -13.80 1.50
CA GLY A 218 25.29 -13.05 1.78
C GLY A 218 25.06 -11.86 2.73
N ASN A 219 25.92 -10.85 2.64
CA ASN A 219 25.84 -9.65 3.48
C ASN A 219 24.79 -8.67 2.94
N PRO A 220 24.10 -7.91 3.82
CA PRO A 220 23.22 -6.83 3.40
C PRO A 220 23.95 -5.83 2.50
N THR A 221 23.30 -5.42 1.41
CA THR A 221 23.74 -4.27 0.60
C THR A 221 23.39 -2.95 1.28
N HIS A 222 22.30 -2.96 2.06
CA HIS A 222 21.84 -1.82 2.85
C HIS A 222 21.30 -2.32 4.18
N GLU A 223 21.56 -1.57 5.24
CA GLU A 223 21.08 -1.84 6.59
C GLU A 223 20.78 -0.51 7.27
N PHE A 224 19.54 -0.31 7.72
CA PHE A 224 19.07 0.98 8.24
C PHE A 224 17.83 0.83 9.12
N ILE A 225 17.48 1.91 9.82
CA ILE A 225 16.25 2.03 10.61
C ILE A 225 15.30 2.98 9.88
N LEU A 226 14.08 2.54 9.61
CA LEU A 226 12.98 3.41 9.17
C LEU A 226 12.25 3.97 10.38
N LYS A 227 11.87 5.24 10.30
CA LYS A 227 11.09 5.99 11.30
C LYS A 227 9.85 6.63 10.65
N PRO A 228 8.85 7.09 11.42
CA PRO A 228 7.62 7.62 10.85
C PRO A 228 7.88 8.78 9.87
N GLY A 229 7.31 8.69 8.67
CA GLY A 229 7.53 9.65 7.58
C GLY A 229 8.59 9.24 6.55
N ASP A 230 9.42 8.24 6.86
CA ASP A 230 10.40 7.71 5.91
C ASP A 230 9.73 6.90 4.79
N LEU A 231 10.36 6.92 3.61
CA LEU A 231 9.98 6.11 2.46
C LEU A 231 11.14 5.21 2.03
N LEU A 232 10.82 3.96 1.70
CA LEU A 232 11.72 3.01 1.08
C LEU A 232 11.10 2.46 -0.20
N TYR A 233 11.83 2.51 -1.30
CA TYR A 233 11.49 1.80 -2.54
C TYR A 233 12.56 0.74 -2.83
N PHE A 234 12.14 -0.39 -3.38
CA PHE A 234 13.03 -1.33 -4.05
C PHE A 234 12.30 -2.15 -5.11
N PRO A 235 13.01 -2.62 -6.15
CA PRO A 235 12.40 -3.40 -7.21
C PRO A 235 12.15 -4.85 -6.82
N ARG A 236 11.22 -5.50 -7.54
CA ARG A 236 10.93 -6.93 -7.39
C ARG A 236 12.19 -7.78 -7.53
N GLY A 237 12.27 -8.88 -6.79
CA GLY A 237 13.48 -9.69 -6.64
C GLY A 237 14.48 -9.18 -5.59
N THR A 238 14.36 -7.93 -5.10
CA THR A 238 15.21 -7.44 -4.00
C THR A 238 14.89 -8.23 -2.72
N ILE A 239 15.87 -9.01 -2.26
CA ILE A 239 15.73 -9.76 -1.02
C ILE A 239 15.74 -8.79 0.15
N HIS A 240 14.82 -8.97 1.08
CA HIS A 240 14.71 -8.12 2.26
C HIS A 240 14.23 -8.89 3.50
N GLN A 241 14.59 -8.38 4.66
CA GLN A 241 14.00 -8.75 5.94
C GLN A 241 13.96 -7.56 6.89
N ALA A 242 13.01 -7.59 7.84
CA ALA A 242 12.86 -6.52 8.81
C ALA A 242 12.37 -7.00 10.18
N ASP A 243 12.91 -6.39 11.23
CA ASP A 243 12.60 -6.67 12.63
C ASP A 243 12.33 -5.37 13.41
N THR A 244 11.46 -5.44 14.42
CA THR A 244 11.21 -4.31 15.31
C THR A 244 12.23 -4.35 16.45
N PRO A 245 13.05 -3.29 16.66
CA PRO A 245 14.04 -3.26 17.74
C PRO A 245 13.44 -3.43 19.15
N LEU A 246 14.28 -3.81 20.12
CA LEU A 246 13.92 -3.74 21.54
C LEU A 246 13.74 -2.26 21.96
N GLY A 247 12.82 -1.99 22.87
CA GLY A 247 12.43 -0.64 23.31
C GLY A 247 11.36 0.03 22.45
N ILE A 248 11.06 -0.49 21.26
CA ILE A 248 10.05 0.06 20.34
C ILE A 248 8.77 -0.77 20.47
N ALA A 249 7.74 -0.23 21.12
CA ALA A 249 6.51 -0.95 21.45
C ALA A 249 5.90 -1.72 20.27
N CYS A 250 5.82 -1.07 19.10
CA CYS A 250 5.49 -1.72 17.84
C CYS A 250 6.01 -0.89 16.66
N SER A 251 6.09 -1.54 15.49
CA SER A 251 6.38 -0.91 14.21
C SER A 251 5.24 -1.18 13.24
N THR A 252 4.71 -0.11 12.63
CA THR A 252 3.66 -0.16 11.61
C THR A 252 4.18 0.46 10.32
N HIS A 253 4.10 -0.27 9.20
CA HIS A 253 4.31 0.30 7.87
C HIS A 253 3.22 -0.19 6.90
N VAL A 254 2.97 0.59 5.85
CA VAL A 254 2.22 0.14 4.68
C VAL A 254 3.19 -0.09 3.54
N THR A 255 3.06 -1.23 2.88
CA THR A 255 3.72 -1.53 1.60
C THR A 255 2.70 -1.32 0.50
N ILE A 256 2.90 -0.29 -0.32
CA ILE A 256 2.16 -0.07 -1.55
C ILE A 256 2.89 -0.80 -2.67
N SER A 257 2.18 -1.60 -3.46
CA SER A 257 2.79 -2.49 -4.45
C SER A 257 2.11 -2.38 -5.82
N THR A 258 2.90 -2.42 -6.89
CA THR A 258 2.40 -2.33 -8.28
C THR A 258 3.24 -3.16 -9.25
N TYR A 259 2.90 -3.15 -10.55
CA TYR A 259 3.65 -3.79 -11.63
C TYR A 259 3.74 -5.33 -11.58
N GLN A 260 2.83 -5.99 -10.87
CA GLN A 260 2.71 -7.44 -10.92
C GLN A 260 2.37 -7.91 -12.34
N ASN A 261 3.16 -8.83 -12.90
CA ASN A 261 2.98 -9.36 -14.27
C ASN A 261 2.81 -8.27 -15.34
N ASN A 262 3.52 -7.16 -15.20
CA ASN A 262 3.46 -6.02 -16.12
C ASN A 262 4.77 -5.82 -16.89
N SER A 263 5.39 -6.93 -17.33
CA SER A 263 6.66 -6.90 -18.06
C SER A 263 6.48 -6.89 -19.58
N TRP A 264 7.54 -6.59 -20.32
CA TRP A 264 7.55 -6.75 -21.80
C TRP A 264 7.15 -8.16 -22.24
N GLY A 265 7.54 -9.20 -21.49
CA GLY A 265 7.15 -10.57 -21.79
C GLY A 265 5.64 -10.79 -21.67
N ASP A 266 4.99 -10.17 -20.68
CA ASP A 266 3.54 -10.24 -20.49
C ASP A 266 2.81 -9.54 -21.61
N PHE A 267 3.25 -8.33 -21.95
CA PHE A 267 2.68 -7.57 -23.05
C PHE A 267 2.80 -8.31 -24.40
N LEU A 268 3.95 -8.93 -24.68
CA LEU A 268 4.14 -9.71 -25.90
C LEU A 268 3.26 -10.96 -25.93
N LEU A 269 3.10 -11.66 -24.81
CA LEU A 269 2.20 -12.81 -24.72
C LEU A 269 0.72 -12.44 -24.90
N ASP A 270 0.34 -11.23 -24.53
CA ASP A 270 -1.01 -10.69 -24.75
C ASP A 270 -1.21 -10.23 -26.21
N ALA A 271 -0.24 -9.50 -26.77
CA ALA A 271 -0.34 -8.90 -28.10
C ALA A 271 -0.17 -9.90 -29.26
N ILE A 272 0.79 -10.83 -29.16
CA ILE A 272 1.15 -11.75 -30.26
C ILE A 272 -0.03 -12.62 -30.71
N PRO A 273 -0.81 -13.26 -29.81
CA PRO A 273 -1.97 -14.06 -30.24
C PRO A 273 -2.95 -13.24 -31.07
N GLY A 274 -3.28 -12.01 -30.65
CA GLY A 274 -4.15 -11.11 -31.41
C GLY A 274 -3.60 -10.80 -32.80
N LEU A 275 -2.32 -10.44 -32.89
CA LEU A 275 -1.66 -10.18 -34.17
C LEU A 275 -1.65 -11.41 -35.09
N VAL A 276 -1.40 -12.60 -34.53
CA VAL A 276 -1.43 -13.85 -35.29
C VAL A 276 -2.84 -14.14 -35.81
N PHE A 277 -3.88 -13.97 -34.98
CA PHE A 277 -5.26 -14.18 -35.40
C PHE A 277 -5.73 -13.16 -36.45
N ASP A 278 -5.31 -11.91 -36.33
CA ASP A 278 -5.64 -10.87 -37.31
C ASP A 278 -4.91 -11.08 -38.63
N ALA A 279 -3.60 -11.36 -38.59
CA ALA A 279 -2.83 -11.69 -39.79
C ALA A 279 -3.37 -12.95 -40.48
N ALA A 280 -3.78 -13.95 -39.71
CA ALA A 280 -4.39 -15.16 -40.25
C ALA A 280 -5.75 -14.94 -40.90
N LYS A 281 -6.38 -13.75 -40.84
CA LYS A 281 -7.56 -13.41 -41.65
C LYS A 281 -7.18 -13.12 -43.10
N GLU A 282 -6.01 -12.52 -43.31
CA GLU A 282 -5.55 -12.06 -44.63
C GLU A 282 -4.59 -13.07 -45.28
N ASP A 283 -3.76 -13.77 -44.50
CA ASP A 283 -2.79 -14.74 -44.99
C ASP A 283 -3.24 -16.19 -44.74
N VAL A 284 -3.47 -16.94 -45.82
CA VAL A 284 -3.85 -18.36 -45.76
C VAL A 284 -2.73 -19.25 -45.23
N ALA A 285 -1.46 -18.87 -45.38
CA ALA A 285 -0.33 -19.66 -44.89
C ALA A 285 -0.44 -19.91 -43.38
N LEU A 286 -0.86 -18.90 -42.63
CA LEU A 286 -1.08 -18.96 -41.18
C LEU A 286 -2.31 -19.80 -40.78
N ARG A 287 -3.18 -20.17 -41.73
CA ARG A 287 -4.35 -21.05 -41.50
C ARG A 287 -4.12 -22.50 -41.92
N THR A 288 -3.01 -22.79 -42.62
CA THR A 288 -2.72 -24.16 -43.05
C THR A 288 -2.39 -25.05 -41.86
N SER A 289 -2.75 -26.34 -41.95
CA SER A 289 -2.45 -27.30 -40.89
C SER A 289 -0.94 -27.55 -40.81
N ILE A 290 -0.43 -27.66 -39.58
CA ILE A 290 0.94 -28.16 -39.34
C ILE A 290 1.11 -29.58 -39.89
N PRO A 291 2.34 -30.00 -40.26
CA PRO A 291 2.61 -31.37 -40.70
C PRO A 291 2.14 -32.44 -39.71
N ARG A 292 1.64 -33.57 -40.24
CA ARG A 292 1.31 -34.75 -39.42
C ARG A 292 2.56 -35.21 -38.68
N GLN A 293 2.39 -35.64 -37.43
CA GLN A 293 3.46 -36.16 -36.57
C GLN A 293 4.51 -35.11 -36.11
N LEU A 294 4.27 -33.81 -36.29
CA LEU A 294 5.22 -32.76 -35.83
C LEU A 294 5.41 -32.74 -34.30
N LEU A 295 4.39 -33.12 -33.54
CA LEU A 295 4.37 -33.05 -32.07
C LEU A 295 4.57 -34.41 -31.38
N MET A 296 4.81 -35.48 -32.14
CA MET A 296 5.14 -36.82 -31.61
C MET A 296 6.65 -36.98 -31.52
#